data_AF-A0A943ADZ1-F1
#
_entry.id   AF-A0A943ADZ1-F1
#
_cell.length_a   1.000
_cell.length_b   1.000
_cell.length_c   1.000
_cell.angle_alpha   90.00
_cell.angle_beta   90.00
_cell.angle_gamma   90.00
#
_symmetry.space_group_name_H-M   'P 1'
#
loop_
_entity.id
_entity.type
_entity.pdbx_description
1 polymer ?
#
loop_
_entity_poly.entity_id
_entity_poly.type
_entity_poly.pdbx_seq_one_letter_code
_entity_poly.pdbx_strand_id
1 'polypeptide(L)'
;MIERLKQETFDLLMEIFFEGEATDSPKVNEVNQHISRKECLYILRRDMRIKTTYELEEVEMYPVALKEIEEMSDERFEALRDEILKMKLIDGMDFLLGTLKV
;
A
#
# COMPACT_ATOMS: atom_id res chain seq x y z
N MET A 1 7.89 -7.09 8.36
CA MET A 1 6.60 -7.77 8.05
C MET A 1 6.30 -7.74 6.57
N ILE A 2 6.77 -6.72 5.86
CA ILE A 2 6.66 -6.59 4.40
C ILE A 2 7.24 -7.80 3.67
N GLU A 3 8.36 -8.35 4.14
CA GLU A 3 9.01 -9.54 3.55
C GLU A 3 8.12 -10.81 3.51
N ARG A 4 7.01 -10.82 4.24
CA ARG A 4 6.06 -11.95 4.27
C ARG A 4 4.77 -11.67 3.50
N LEU A 5 4.60 -10.47 2.96
CA LEU A 5 3.48 -10.14 2.09
C LEU A 5 3.67 -10.78 0.73
N LYS A 6 2.56 -11.18 0.13
CA LYS A 6 2.55 -11.45 -1.30
C LYS A 6 2.73 -10.15 -2.09
N GLN A 7 3.37 -10.26 -3.25
CA GLN A 7 3.68 -9.09 -4.07
C GLN A 7 2.40 -8.34 -4.48
N GLU A 8 1.35 -9.07 -4.83
CA GLU A 8 0.05 -8.52 -5.21
C GLU A 8 -0.56 -7.65 -4.10
N THR A 9 -0.41 -8.09 -2.86
CA THR A 9 -0.87 -7.34 -1.68
C THR A 9 0.00 -6.12 -1.45
N PHE A 10 1.32 -6.25 -1.59
CA PHE A 10 2.23 -5.11 -1.45
C PHE A 10 1.94 -4.02 -2.48
N ASP A 11 1.79 -4.38 -3.76
CA ASP A 11 1.53 -3.44 -4.85
C ASP A 11 0.22 -2.66 -4.61
N LEU A 12 -0.86 -3.36 -4.22
CA LEU A 12 -2.13 -2.70 -3.91
C LEU A 12 -2.06 -1.81 -2.66
N LEU A 13 -1.29 -2.18 -1.64
CA LEU A 13 -1.08 -1.32 -0.47
C LEU A 13 -0.24 -0.08 -0.83
N MET A 14 0.71 -0.21 -1.77
CA MET A 14 1.46 0.93 -2.30
C MET A 14 0.54 1.92 -3.03
N GLU A 15 -0.37 1.43 -3.88
CA GLU A 15 -1.39 2.26 -4.55
C GLU A 15 -2.34 2.96 -3.55
N ILE A 16 -2.67 2.29 -2.44
CA ILE A 16 -3.58 2.85 -1.43
C ILE A 16 -2.87 3.93 -0.60
N PHE A 17 -1.65 3.66 -0.13
CA PHE A 17 -0.95 4.51 0.83
C PHE A 17 -0.13 5.61 0.20
N PHE A 18 0.11 5.57 -1.11
CA PHE A 18 0.93 6.56 -1.79
C PHE A 18 0.22 7.12 -3.02
N GLU A 19 0.54 8.37 -3.34
CA GLU A 19 0.21 9.03 -4.59
C GLU A 19 1.44 9.05 -5.49
N GLY A 20 1.24 8.75 -6.77
CA GLY A 20 2.33 8.75 -7.74
C GLY A 20 3.32 7.62 -7.47
N GLU A 21 2.82 6.45 -7.12
CA GLU A 21 3.58 5.21 -6.87
C GLU A 21 4.50 4.82 -8.03
N ALA A 22 4.14 5.19 -9.27
CA ALA A 22 4.96 5.01 -10.47
C ALA A 22 6.09 6.06 -10.65
N THR A 23 6.25 7.00 -9.72
CA THR A 23 7.29 8.03 -9.78
C THR A 23 8.47 7.71 -8.88
N ASP A 24 9.61 8.36 -9.14
CA ASP A 24 10.80 8.26 -8.28
C ASP A 24 10.61 8.93 -6.90
N SER A 25 9.47 9.59 -6.65
CA SER A 25 9.18 10.31 -5.40
C SER A 25 7.71 10.19 -5.02
N PRO A 26 7.23 8.97 -4.73
CA PRO A 26 5.85 8.76 -4.31
C PRO A 26 5.59 9.48 -2.99
N LYS A 27 4.44 10.13 -2.89
CA LYS A 27 4.05 10.86 -1.68
C LYS A 27 3.09 10.05 -0.86
N VAL A 28 3.15 10.15 0.46
CA VAL A 28 2.13 9.54 1.31
C VAL A 28 0.77 10.14 0.97
N ASN A 29 -0.21 9.28 0.75
CA ASN A 29 -1.60 9.68 0.59
C ASN A 29 -2.16 10.09 1.96
N GLU A 30 -2.31 11.40 2.17
CA GLU A 30 -2.70 11.96 3.47
C GLU A 30 -4.09 11.49 3.94
N VAL A 31 -4.96 11.11 3.00
CA VAL A 31 -6.30 10.58 3.29
C VAL A 31 -6.20 9.14 3.80
N ASN A 32 -5.30 8.35 3.22
CA ASN A 32 -5.23 6.91 3.46
C ASN A 32 -4.19 6.50 4.51
N GLN A 33 -3.28 7.39 4.92
CA GLN A 33 -2.17 7.07 5.84
C GLN A 33 -2.59 6.58 7.25
N HIS A 34 -3.85 6.81 7.65
CA HIS A 34 -4.35 6.44 8.97
C HIS A 34 -5.53 5.46 8.93
N ILE A 35 -5.82 4.88 7.78
CA ILE A 35 -6.97 3.96 7.65
C ILE A 35 -6.76 2.71 8.51
N SER A 36 -7.87 2.21 9.02
CA SER A 36 -7.98 0.93 9.70
C SER A 36 -7.95 -0.24 8.70
N ARG A 37 -7.71 -1.45 9.21
CA ARG A 37 -7.81 -2.69 8.41
C ARG A 37 -9.16 -2.82 7.71
N LYS A 38 -10.24 -2.45 8.40
CA LYS A 38 -11.61 -2.50 7.87
C LYS A 38 -11.82 -1.53 6.71
N GLU A 39 -11.28 -0.31 6.81
CA GLU A 39 -11.33 0.69 5.74
C GLU A 39 -10.48 0.27 4.54
N CYS A 40 -9.29 -0.30 4.78
CA CYS A 40 -8.46 -0.90 3.73
C CYS A 40 -9.21 -2.00 2.97
N LEU A 41 -9.85 -2.94 3.68
CA LEU A 41 -10.67 -3.99 3.06
C LEU A 41 -11.85 -3.41 2.28
N TYR A 42 -12.45 -2.32 2.77
CA TYR A 42 -13.53 -1.64 2.05
C TYR A 42 -13.04 -1.06 0.72
N ILE A 43 -11.90 -0.37 0.72
CA ILE A 43 -11.26 0.19 -0.49
C ILE A 43 -10.95 -0.92 -1.48
N LEU A 44 -10.25 -1.98 -1.04
CA LEU A 44 -9.91 -3.13 -1.89
C LEU A 44 -11.14 -3.75 -2.54
N ARG A 45 -12.23 -3.99 -1.79
CA ARG A 45 -13.47 -4.54 -2.35
C ARG A 45 -14.16 -3.58 -3.32
N ARG A 46 -14.09 -2.27 -3.07
CA ARG A 46 -14.65 -1.25 -3.97
C ARG A 46 -13.88 -1.24 -5.28
N ASP A 47 -12.56 -1.17 -5.21
CA ASP A 47 -11.69 -1.05 -6.38
C ASP A 47 -11.71 -2.34 -7.20
N MET A 48 -11.75 -3.50 -6.55
CA MET A 48 -12.01 -4.79 -7.22
C MET A 48 -13.31 -4.73 -8.04
N ARG A 49 -14.44 -4.29 -7.47
CA ARG A 49 -15.72 -4.19 -8.20
C ARG A 49 -15.63 -3.26 -9.40
N ILE A 50 -14.95 -2.13 -9.25
CA ILE A 50 -14.72 -1.18 -10.35
C ILE A 50 -13.91 -1.86 -11.45
N LYS A 51 -12.76 -2.45 -11.12
CA LYS A 51 -11.88 -3.10 -12.11
C LYS A 51 -12.54 -4.32 -12.77
N THR A 52 -13.33 -5.10 -12.04
CA THR A 52 -14.17 -6.17 -12.62
C THR A 52 -15.16 -5.60 -13.64
N THR A 53 -15.79 -4.46 -13.33
CA THR A 53 -16.77 -3.82 -14.23
C THR A 53 -16.12 -3.38 -15.55
N TYR A 54 -14.83 -3.02 -15.51
CA TYR A 54 -14.07 -2.60 -16.68
C TYR A 54 -13.17 -3.70 -17.27
N GLU A 55 -13.32 -4.96 -16.83
CA GLU A 55 -12.56 -6.13 -17.32
C GLU A 55 -11.03 -5.91 -17.29
N LEU A 56 -10.53 -5.23 -16.26
CA LEU A 56 -9.10 -4.93 -16.13
C LEU A 56 -8.32 -6.11 -15.57
N GLU A 57 -7.15 -6.41 -16.14
CA GLU A 57 -6.31 -7.56 -15.77
C GLU A 57 -5.84 -7.52 -14.31
N GLU A 58 -5.69 -6.33 -13.72
CA GLU A 58 -5.25 -6.19 -12.32
C GLU A 58 -6.26 -6.73 -11.31
N VAL A 59 -7.49 -7.07 -11.74
CA VAL A 59 -8.51 -7.66 -10.87
C VAL A 59 -8.03 -8.96 -10.19
N GLU A 60 -7.13 -9.70 -10.83
CA GLU A 60 -6.59 -10.98 -10.31
C GLU A 60 -5.75 -10.80 -9.03
N MET A 61 -5.24 -9.59 -8.77
CA MET A 61 -4.46 -9.27 -7.57
C MET A 61 -5.34 -9.15 -6.32
N TYR A 62 -6.60 -8.75 -6.48
CA TYR A 62 -7.48 -8.39 -5.37
C TYR A 62 -7.88 -9.56 -4.47
N PRO A 63 -8.26 -10.76 -4.99
CA PRO A 63 -8.57 -11.90 -4.13
C PRO A 63 -7.42 -12.30 -3.21
N VAL A 64 -6.18 -12.17 -3.70
CA VAL A 64 -4.96 -12.47 -2.94
C VAL A 64 -4.82 -11.49 -1.77
N ALA A 65 -4.86 -10.19 -2.07
CA ALA A 65 -4.76 -9.14 -1.07
C ALA A 65 -5.90 -9.16 -0.05
N LEU A 66 -7.13 -9.36 -0.50
CA LEU A 66 -8.29 -9.45 0.38
C LEU A 66 -8.14 -10.59 1.38
N LYS A 67 -7.79 -11.79 0.93
CA LYS A 67 -7.60 -12.93 1.82
C LYS A 67 -6.49 -12.67 2.83
N GLU A 68 -5.34 -12.19 2.35
CA GLU A 68 -4.18 -11.94 3.21
C GLU A 68 -4.47 -10.89 4.29
N ILE A 69 -5.18 -9.80 3.96
CA ILE A 69 -5.56 -8.75 4.92
C ILE A 69 -6.72 -9.18 5.84
N GLU A 70 -7.67 -9.98 5.35
CA GLU A 70 -8.77 -10.52 6.16
C GLU A 70 -8.25 -11.44 7.28
N GLU A 71 -7.20 -12.22 7.01
CA GLU A 71 -6.56 -13.13 7.96
C GLU A 71 -5.64 -12.40 8.98
N MET A 72 -5.38 -11.10 8.80
CA MET A 72 -4.63 -10.29 9.75
C MET A 72 -5.53 -9.77 10.89
N SER A 73 -4.94 -9.68 12.09
CA SER A 73 -5.53 -8.87 13.17
C SER A 73 -5.37 -7.38 12.88
N ASP A 74 -6.14 -6.55 13.58
CA ASP A 74 -6.06 -5.10 13.45
C ASP A 74 -4.65 -4.60 13.83
N GLU A 75 -4.07 -5.11 14.93
CA GLU A 75 -2.73 -4.72 15.39
C GLU A 75 -1.65 -5.11 14.38
N ARG A 76 -1.79 -6.28 13.76
CA ARG A 76 -0.85 -6.75 12.74
C ARG A 76 -0.93 -5.87 11.49
N PHE A 77 -2.13 -5.47 11.10
CA PHE A 77 -2.33 -4.57 9.97
C PHE A 77 -1.75 -3.17 10.26
N GLU A 78 -1.97 -2.62 11.44
CA GLU A 78 -1.44 -1.32 11.85
C GLU A 78 0.09 -1.31 11.85
N ALA A 79 0.71 -2.35 12.41
CA ALA A 79 2.16 -2.50 12.38
C ALA A 79 2.71 -2.57 10.94
N LEU A 80 2.00 -3.28 10.05
CA LEU A 80 2.35 -3.37 8.64
C LEU A 80 2.24 -2.01 7.92
N ARG A 81 1.13 -1.29 8.11
CA ARG A 81 0.93 0.05 7.57
C ARG A 81 2.06 0.97 7.99
N ASP A 82 2.39 0.99 9.28
CA ASP A 82 3.46 1.82 9.81
C ASP A 82 4.82 1.44 9.23
N GLU A 83 5.08 0.16 8.98
CA GLU A 83 6.30 -0.31 8.30
C GLU A 83 6.36 0.18 6.85
N ILE A 84 5.27 0.06 6.09
CA ILE A 84 5.18 0.50 4.68
C ILE A 84 5.39 2.01 4.58
N LEU A 85 4.71 2.80 5.42
CA LEU A 85 4.83 4.25 5.44
C LEU A 85 6.25 4.70 5.83
N LYS A 86 6.94 3.95 6.70
CA LYS A 86 8.34 4.22 7.07
C LYS A 86 9.35 3.84 5.98
N MET A 87 9.10 2.77 5.23
CA MET A 87 10.03 2.27 4.21
C MET A 87 10.33 3.35 3.15
N LYS A 88 9.31 4.09 2.71
CA LYS A 88 9.47 5.16 1.70
C LYS A 88 9.95 6.51 2.27
N LEU A 89 9.86 6.72 3.59
CA LEU A 89 10.50 7.88 4.25
C LEU A 89 12.03 7.77 4.23
N ILE A 90 12.58 6.55 4.30
CA ILE A 90 14.02 6.30 4.28
C ILE A 90 14.60 6.59 2.87
N ASP A 91 13.92 6.15 1.80
CA ASP A 91 14.32 6.46 0.41
C ASP A 91 14.33 7.98 0.14
N GLY A 92 13.35 8.73 0.67
CA GLY A 92 13.30 10.19 0.57
C GLY A 92 14.37 10.91 1.41
N MET A 93 14.74 10.37 2.58
CA MET A 93 15.80 10.92 3.42
C MET A 93 17.20 10.66 2.85
N ASP A 94 17.44 9.50 2.24
CA ASP A 94 18.71 9.20 1.56
C ASP A 94 18.93 10.11 0.33
N PHE A 95 17.86 10.44 -0.40
CA PHE A 95 17.91 11.44 -1.48
C PHE A 95 18.26 12.85 -0.97
N LEU A 96 17.67 13.29 0.15
CA LEU A 96 17.96 14.59 0.76
C LEU A 96 19.37 14.66 1.38
N LEU A 97 19.86 13.59 1.99
CA LEU A 97 21.23 13.52 2.53
C LEU A 97 22.30 13.46 1.43
N GLY A 98 21.98 12.85 0.28
CA GLY A 98 22.84 12.87 -0.91
C GLY A 98 23.00 14.26 -1.52
N THR A 99 21.95 15.08 -1.50
CA THR A 99 21.95 16.46 -2.04
C THR A 99 22.55 17.49 -1.08
N LEU A 100 22.63 17.19 0.22
CA LEU A 100 23.29 18.04 1.24
C LEU A 100 24.81 17.81 1.35
N LYS A 101 25.37 16.79 0.67
CA LYS A 101 26.83 16.57 0.57
C LYS A 101 27.48 17.38 -0.56
N VAL A 102 27.10 18.65 -0.72
CA VAL A 102 27.75 19.61 -1.64
C VAL A 102 28.51 20.65 -0.85
#